data_AF-A0A7V9EQA4-F1
#
_entry.id   AF-A0A7V9EQA4-F1
#
_cell.length_a   1.000
_cell.length_b   1.000
_cell.length_c   1.000
_cell.angle_alpha   90.00
_cell.angle_beta   90.00
_cell.angle_gamma   90.00
#
_symmetry.space_group_name_H-M   'P 1'
#
loop_
_entity.id
_entity.type
_entity.pdbx_description
1 polymer ?
#
loop_
_entity_poly.entity_id
_entity_poly.type
_entity_poly.pdbx_seq_one_letter_code
_entity_poly.pdbx_strand_id
1 'polypeptide(L)'
;MIPVSYRDDRAKVEQILLDVARRHTVNVSEVSHEALETMRRRYFVNDAEFEPKVYYRITDNWLELTVRFVVNERGVRGVKDRMNREILAGLDEAGIGIASGTYEIVGLPPVRVATEKVPS
;
A
#
# COMPACT_ATOMS: atom_id res chain seq x y z
N MET A 1 2.03 3.23 4.25
CA MET A 1 3.15 2.91 3.36
C MET A 1 3.24 1.41 3.34
N ILE A 2 3.34 0.83 2.14
CA ILE A 2 3.42 -0.61 1.94
C ILE A 2 4.64 -0.89 1.08
N PRO A 3 5.68 -1.52 1.62
CA PRO A 3 6.84 -1.96 0.85
C PRO A 3 6.49 -3.23 0.07
N VAL A 4 6.84 -3.27 -1.21
CA VAL A 4 6.62 -4.42 -2.11
C VAL A 4 7.87 -4.68 -2.95
N SER A 5 8.10 -5.94 -3.32
CA SER A 5 9.26 -6.30 -4.13
C SER A 5 9.14 -5.70 -5.53
N TYR A 6 10.27 -5.37 -6.16
CA TYR A 6 10.29 -4.96 -7.57
C TYR A 6 9.80 -6.04 -8.53
N ARG A 7 9.75 -7.30 -8.07
CA ARG A 7 9.27 -8.44 -8.84
C ARG A 7 7.76 -8.62 -8.78
N ASP A 8 7.09 -7.98 -7.82
CA ASP A 8 5.65 -8.12 -7.63
C ASP A 8 4.87 -7.27 -8.64
N ASP A 9 3.59 -7.62 -8.85
CA ASP A 9 2.68 -6.85 -9.69
C ASP A 9 2.26 -5.55 -8.99
N ARG A 10 3.11 -4.53 -9.10
CA ARG A 10 2.87 -3.18 -8.56
C ARG A 10 1.56 -2.54 -9.03
N ALA A 11 1.10 -2.85 -10.24
CA ALA A 11 -0.16 -2.31 -10.76
C ALA A 11 -1.34 -2.93 -9.99
N LYS A 12 -1.26 -4.22 -9.70
CA LYS A 12 -2.24 -4.91 -8.85
C LYS A 12 -2.24 -4.37 -7.42
N VAL A 13 -1.08 -4.11 -6.83
CA VAL A 13 -0.96 -3.48 -5.49
C VAL A 13 -1.63 -2.11 -5.47
N GLU A 14 -1.32 -1.26 -6.45
CA GLU A 14 -1.93 0.06 -6.60
C GLU A 14 -3.44 -0.03 -6.74
N GLN A 15 -3.94 -0.96 -7.55
CA GLN A 15 -5.37 -1.18 -7.72
C GLN A 15 -6.03 -1.55 -6.39
N ILE A 16 -5.47 -2.51 -5.64
CA ILE A 16 -6.00 -2.92 -4.32
C ILE A 16 -6.04 -1.74 -3.36
N LEU A 17 -4.97 -0.94 -3.31
CA LEU A 17 -4.88 0.26 -2.47
C LEU A 17 -5.98 1.28 -2.81
N LEU A 18 -6.18 1.56 -4.10
CA LEU A 18 -7.21 2.49 -4.57
C LEU A 18 -8.62 1.97 -4.30
N ASP A 19 -8.88 0.69 -4.55
CA ASP A 19 -10.19 0.07 -4.37
C ASP A 19 -10.59 0.02 -2.89
N VAL A 20 -9.64 -0.25 -1.98
CA VAL A 20 -9.89 -0.14 -0.54
C VAL A 20 -10.09 1.32 -0.15
N ALA A 21 -9.23 2.25 -0.58
CA ALA A 21 -9.34 3.64 -0.20
C ALA A 21 -10.66 4.29 -0.67
N ARG A 22 -11.16 3.97 -1.87
CA ARG A 22 -12.44 4.47 -2.38
C ARG A 22 -13.64 4.03 -1.53
N ARG A 23 -13.59 2.84 -0.93
CA ARG A 23 -14.66 2.33 -0.03
C ARG A 23 -14.74 3.09 1.29
N HIS A 24 -13.63 3.69 1.73
CA HIS A 24 -13.52 4.34 3.04
C HIS A 24 -13.35 5.86 2.96
N THR A 25 -13.16 6.40 1.77
CA THR A 25 -13.05 7.84 1.53
C THR A 25 -14.42 8.49 1.62
N VAL A 26 -14.46 9.73 2.09
CA VAL A 26 -15.67 10.54 2.02
C VAL A 26 -16.12 10.62 0.58
N ASN A 27 -17.30 10.08 0.28
CA ASN A 27 -17.88 10.24 -1.04
C ASN A 27 -18.27 11.71 -1.20
N VAL A 28 -17.52 12.44 -2.03
CA VAL A 28 -17.75 13.87 -2.28
C VAL A 28 -19.17 14.13 -2.76
N SER A 29 -19.80 13.17 -3.47
CA SER A 29 -21.20 13.29 -3.91
C SER A 29 -22.22 13.23 -2.76
N GLU A 30 -21.83 12.73 -1.59
CA GLU A 30 -22.67 12.63 -0.39
C GLU A 30 -22.42 13.79 0.58
N VAL A 31 -21.39 14.62 0.33
CA VAL A 31 -21.11 15.83 1.11
C VAL A 31 -21.97 16.97 0.60
N SER A 32 -22.61 17.71 1.51
CA SER A 32 -23.40 18.88 1.10
C SER A 32 -22.53 19.92 0.39
N HIS A 33 -23.10 20.61 -0.59
CA HIS A 33 -22.40 21.65 -1.34
C HIS A 33 -21.81 22.74 -0.43
N GLU A 34 -22.51 23.09 0.64
CA GLU A 34 -22.07 24.08 1.65
C GLU A 34 -20.86 23.58 2.47
N ALA A 35 -20.82 22.29 2.82
CA ALA A 35 -19.67 21.69 3.50
C ALA A 35 -18.47 21.60 2.56
N LEU A 36 -18.67 21.26 1.28
CA LEU A 36 -17.62 21.28 0.27
C LEU A 36 -17.06 22.68 0.06
N GLU A 37 -17.89 23.71 -0.11
CA GLU A 37 -17.43 25.09 -0.22
C GLU A 37 -16.67 25.56 1.03
N THR A 38 -17.13 25.16 2.22
CA THR A 38 -16.43 25.45 3.47
C THR A 38 -15.04 24.79 3.50
N MET A 39 -14.95 23.53 3.07
CA MET A 39 -13.67 22.81 2.99
C MET A 39 -12.74 23.42 1.94
N ARG A 40 -13.23 23.73 0.73
CA ARG A 40 -12.48 24.41 -0.32
C ARG A 40 -11.93 25.76 0.16
N ARG A 41 -12.76 26.56 0.84
CA ARG A 41 -12.37 27.89 1.35
C ARG A 41 -11.39 27.81 2.52
N ARG A 42 -11.55 26.83 3.40
CA ARG A 42 -10.74 26.70 4.62
C ARG A 42 -9.39 26.01 4.37
N TYR A 43 -9.36 25.05 3.45
CA TYR A 43 -8.20 24.19 3.22
C TYR A 43 -7.58 24.32 1.82
N PHE A 44 -8.12 25.21 0.96
CA PHE A 44 -7.64 25.45 -0.42
C PHE A 44 -7.57 24.19 -1.29
N VAL A 45 -8.43 23.20 -0.98
CA VAL A 45 -8.47 21.90 -1.66
C VAL A 45 -9.35 21.98 -2.91
N ASN A 46 -8.89 21.41 -4.03
CA ASN A 46 -9.71 21.22 -5.25
C ASN A 46 -10.38 19.83 -5.24
N ASP A 47 -11.41 19.62 -6.08
CA ASP A 47 -12.17 18.35 -6.11
C ASP A 47 -11.29 17.12 -6.35
N ALA A 48 -10.27 17.26 -7.20
CA ALA A 48 -9.29 16.22 -7.48
C ALA A 48 -8.38 15.85 -6.29
N GLU A 49 -8.45 16.57 -5.16
CA GLU A 49 -7.70 16.27 -3.94
C GLU A 49 -8.47 15.41 -2.95
N PHE A 50 -9.78 15.24 -3.15
CA PHE A 50 -10.60 14.32 -2.37
C PHE A 50 -10.53 12.88 -2.88
N GLU A 51 -10.20 12.70 -4.16
CA GLU A 51 -9.98 11.38 -4.76
C GLU A 51 -8.74 10.69 -4.17
N PRO A 52 -8.83 9.39 -3.81
CA PRO A 52 -7.67 8.63 -3.37
C PRO A 52 -6.58 8.59 -4.44
N LYS A 53 -5.33 8.72 -4.00
CA LYS A 53 -4.14 8.65 -4.87
C LYS A 53 -3.07 7.79 -4.26
N VAL A 54 -2.39 7.00 -5.09
CA VAL A 54 -1.23 6.21 -4.68
C VAL A 54 0.04 6.89 -5.18
N TYR A 55 1.03 6.99 -4.30
CA TYR A 55 2.34 7.56 -4.58
C TYR A 55 3.39 6.48 -4.44
N TYR A 56 4.36 6.51 -5.36
CA TYR A 56 5.46 5.56 -5.40
C TYR A 56 6.71 6.23 -4.85
N ARG A 57 7.46 5.50 -4.03
CA ARG A 57 8.82 5.86 -3.63
C ARG A 57 9.75 4.69 -3.90
N ILE A 58 10.70 4.92 -4.79
CA ILE A 58 11.76 3.96 -5.13
C ILE A 58 12.78 3.94 -3.98
N THR A 59 13.17 2.76 -3.54
CA THR A 59 14.27 2.54 -2.58
C THR A 59 15.33 1.62 -3.19
N ASP A 60 16.41 1.36 -2.46
CA ASP A 60 17.44 0.39 -2.88
C ASP A 60 16.94 -1.07 -2.88
N ASN A 61 16.01 -1.40 -1.97
CA ASN A 61 15.63 -2.80 -1.72
C ASN A 61 14.18 -3.14 -2.10
N TRP A 62 13.27 -2.15 -2.15
CA TRP A 62 11.85 -2.35 -2.47
C TRP A 62 11.21 -1.10 -3.09
N LEU A 63 10.01 -1.26 -3.64
CA LEU A 63 9.14 -0.14 -3.99
C LEU A 63 8.19 0.15 -2.83
N GLU A 64 8.01 1.40 -2.44
CA GLU A 64 7.01 1.78 -1.46
C GLU A 64 5.81 2.44 -2.11
N LEU A 65 4.62 1.94 -1.77
CA LEU A 65 3.37 2.54 -2.17
C LEU A 65 2.70 3.21 -0.96
N THR A 66 2.26 4.44 -1.15
CA THR A 66 1.53 5.20 -0.13
C THR A 66 0.21 5.69 -0.71
N VAL A 67 -0.90 5.24 -0.14
CA VAL A 67 -2.22 5.76 -0.48
C VAL A 67 -2.57 6.98 0.38
N ARG A 68 -2.96 8.07 -0.29
CA ARG A 68 -3.56 9.26 0.31
C ARG A 68 -5.06 9.20 0.07
N PHE A 69 -5.84 9.57 1.07
CA PHE A 69 -7.30 9.58 1.04
C PHE A 69 -7.84 10.56 2.09
N VAL A 70 -9.11 10.95 1.96
CA VAL A 70 -9.79 11.87 2.88
C VAL A 70 -10.88 11.12 3.64
N VAL A 71 -10.91 11.29 4.97
CA VAL A 71 -11.93 10.70 5.84
C VAL A 71 -12.55 11.77 6.72
N ASN A 72 -13.81 11.59 7.11
CA ASN A 72 -14.44 12.46 8.09
C ASN A 72 -13.70 12.39 9.44
N GLU A 73 -13.68 13.53 10.14
CA GLU A 73 -12.76 13.85 11.24
C GLU A 73 -12.82 12.88 12.44
N ARG A 74 -13.89 12.10 12.57
CA ARG A 74 -14.09 11.14 13.66
C ARG A 74 -13.68 9.73 13.23
N GLY A 75 -12.77 9.11 13.98
CA GLY A 75 -12.48 7.68 13.83
C GLY A 75 -11.37 7.31 12.83
N VAL A 76 -10.51 8.26 12.45
CA VAL A 76 -9.39 8.06 11.50
C VAL A 76 -8.57 6.79 11.80
N ARG A 77 -8.27 6.51 13.07
CA ARG A 77 -7.51 5.31 13.47
C ARG A 77 -8.27 4.01 13.14
N GLY A 78 -9.58 3.98 13.38
CA GLY A 78 -10.41 2.81 13.09
C GLY A 78 -10.60 2.59 11.59
N VAL A 79 -10.71 3.67 10.81
CA VAL A 79 -10.73 3.56 9.34
C VAL A 79 -9.40 3.04 8.82
N LYS A 80 -8.28 3.57 9.30
CA LYS A 80 -6.94 3.08 8.93
C LYS A 80 -6.73 1.61 9.29
N ASP A 81 -7.13 1.16 10.47
CA ASP A 81 -7.03 -0.26 10.86
C ASP A 81 -7.83 -1.15 9.91
N ARG A 82 -9.08 -0.79 9.62
CA ARG A 82 -9.94 -1.56 8.71
C ARG A 82 -9.37 -1.61 7.29
N MET A 83 -8.92 -0.46 6.76
CA MET A 83 -8.27 -0.38 5.47
C MET A 83 -7.02 -1.27 5.42
N ASN A 84 -6.17 -1.23 6.44
CA ASN A 84 -4.95 -2.05 6.46
C ASN A 84 -5.27 -3.55 6.43
N ARG A 85 -6.32 -3.99 7.14
CA ARG A 85 -6.78 -5.39 7.11
C ARG A 85 -7.31 -5.79 5.74
N GLU A 86 -8.13 -4.94 5.12
CA GLU A 86 -8.70 -5.19 3.79
C GLU A 86 -7.61 -5.20 2.70
N ILE A 87 -6.63 -4.29 2.80
CA ILE A 87 -5.48 -4.27 1.91
C ILE A 87 -4.68 -5.56 2.06
N LEU A 88 -4.34 -5.95 3.29
CA LEU A 88 -3.58 -7.17 3.54
C LEU A 88 -4.28 -8.40 2.96
N ALA A 89 -5.59 -8.55 3.21
CA ALA A 89 -6.37 -9.63 2.63
C ALA A 89 -6.34 -9.63 1.09
N GLY A 90 -6.49 -8.45 0.45
CA GLY A 90 -6.42 -8.35 -1.00
C GLY A 90 -5.04 -8.65 -1.57
N LEU A 91 -3.96 -8.35 -0.84
CA LEU A 91 -2.59 -8.70 -1.22
C LEU A 91 -2.36 -10.22 -1.07
N ASP A 92 -2.83 -10.81 0.02
CA ASP A 92 -2.76 -12.27 0.25
C ASP A 92 -3.48 -13.04 -0.86
N GLU A 93 -4.69 -12.61 -1.24
CA GLU A 93 -5.45 -13.19 -2.36
C GLU A 93 -4.74 -13.06 -3.71
N ALA A 94 -3.98 -11.98 -3.89
CA ALA A 94 -3.17 -11.76 -5.09
C ALA A 94 -1.80 -12.48 -5.04
N GLY A 95 -1.47 -13.16 -3.93
CA GLY A 95 -0.17 -13.79 -3.72
C GLY A 95 0.99 -12.80 -3.58
N ILE A 96 0.72 -11.56 -3.16
CA ILE A 96 1.70 -10.48 -3.04
C ILE A 96 2.10 -10.32 -1.58
N GLY A 97 3.37 -10.61 -1.27
CA GLY A 97 3.93 -10.40 0.06
C GLY A 97 4.29 -8.93 0.32
N ILE A 98 4.18 -8.50 1.57
CA ILE A 98 4.78 -7.22 2.00
C ILE A 98 6.28 -7.45 2.18
N ALA A 99 7.10 -6.64 1.52
CA ALA A 99 8.54 -6.73 1.66
C ALA A 99 8.93 -6.39 3.12
N SER A 100 9.48 -7.35 3.85
CA SER A 100 10.00 -7.13 5.18
C SER A 100 11.46 -6.70 5.08
N GLY A 101 11.84 -5.67 5.83
CA GLY A 101 13.21 -5.18 5.89
C GLY A 101 14.10 -6.15 6.69
N THR A 102 14.47 -7.27 6.09
CA THR A 102 15.53 -8.16 6.56
C THR A 102 15.98 -9.04 5.40
N TYR A 103 17.04 -8.63 4.67
CA TYR A 103 18.00 -9.52 3.98
C TYR A 103 17.46 -10.75 3.24
N GLU A 104 16.20 -10.78 2.80
CA GLU A 104 15.60 -12.00 2.32
C GLU A 104 15.83 -12.11 0.81
N ILE A 105 16.70 -13.06 0.48
CA ILE A 105 16.77 -13.79 -0.79
C ILE A 105 17.47 -13.04 -1.94
N VAL A 106 18.73 -12.64 -1.73
CA VAL A 106 19.73 -13.08 -2.71
C VAL A 106 20.03 -14.54 -2.37
N GLY A 107 19.51 -15.47 -3.17
CA GLY A 107 19.57 -16.91 -2.90
C GLY A 107 20.95 -17.32 -2.40
N LEU A 108 20.98 -18.16 -1.36
CA LEU A 108 22.22 -18.77 -0.87
C LEU A 108 23.06 -19.21 -2.07
N PRO A 109 24.34 -18.80 -2.18
CA PRO A 109 25.19 -19.26 -3.26
C PRO A 109 25.17 -20.79 -3.27
N PRO A 110 25.14 -21.45 -4.45
CA PRO A 110 25.01 -22.90 -4.53
C PRO A 110 26.14 -23.55 -3.73
N VAL A 111 25.77 -24.23 -2.63
CA VAL A 111 26.70 -24.98 -1.80
C VAL A 111 27.14 -26.20 -2.61
N ARG A 112 28.36 -26.17 -3.13
CA ARG A 112 28.99 -27.35 -3.71
C ARG A 112 29.51 -28.22 -2.57
N VAL A 113 28.80 -29.32 -2.29
CA VAL A 113 29.30 -30.35 -1.38
C VAL A 113 30.39 -31.12 -2.10
N ALA A 114 31.65 -30.90 -1.71
CA ALA A 114 32.73 -31.80 -2.06
C ALA A 114 32.66 -32.99 -1.10
N THR A 115 32.27 -34.16 -1.60
CA THR A 115 32.39 -35.42 -0.85
C THR A 115 33.86 -35.83 -0.86
N GLU A 116 34.58 -35.52 0.20
CA GLU A 116 35.91 -36.07 0.39
C GLU A 116 35.76 -37.54 0.79
N LYS A 117 36.25 -38.46 -0.07
CA LYS A 117 36.29 -39.88 0.24
C LYS A 117 37.27 -40.09 1.40
N VAL A 118 36.74 -40.52 2.54
CA VAL A 118 37.55 -41.01 3.66
C VAL A 118 38.26 -42.30 3.20
N PRO A 119 39.61 -42.37 3.18
CA PRO A 119 40.31 -43.60 2.84
C PRO A 119 40.14 -44.62 3.97
N SER A 120 39.99 -45.88 3.56
CA SER A 120 39.84 -47.07 4.42
C SER A 120 41.09 -47.43 5.20
#